data_AF-A0A976HFF0-F1
#
_entry.id   AF-A0A976HFF0-F1
#
_cell.length_a   1.000
_cell.length_b   1.000
_cell.length_c   1.000
_cell.angle_alpha   90.00
_cell.angle_beta   90.00
_cell.angle_gamma   90.00
#
_symmetry.space_group_name_H-M   'P 1'
#
loop_
_entity.id
_entity.type
_entity.pdbx_description
1 polymer ?
#
loop_
_entity_poly.entity_id
_entity_poly.type
_entity_poly.pdbx_seq_one_letter_code
_entity_poly.pdbx_strand_id
1 'polypeptide(L)'
;MTMINAAPRDDFRLSMLIYDTRYRAITIQLFVLALVLAAIWWLGSNLQANLEAKGRPLSFEFLWSRAGYDIGQTFIPYTSDSTHFRAMLVGLLNTLVLALLGCFFATIIGVVVGVLRLSKNWLVALLTSIYVEIFRNIPLLLWILVIFVPLYEMTPAPNAFKVTDEMIASGTEPAASMILGGTVAVTNRGTYIPGFLFDRGFEAGWMTALAIFVVIGGSLAAHLTLNARARRVQEATGVRPTTWWKSLIVLFAPLVLLLWALGFHLDLPQPPTRFNFEGGVVVQNPFVAMLIALSLIGRRPSESDSLGVLTELVRAATRVDREARPTAAEVCLALRTLGRPAGAQETQEPQRFRAR
;
A
#
# COMPACT_ATOMS: atom_id res chain seq x y z
N MET A 1 -34.62 -3.21 -60.78
CA MET A 1 -34.41 -3.97 -59.53
C MET A 1 -33.22 -4.89 -59.73
N THR A 2 -32.06 -4.55 -59.19
CA THR A 2 -30.86 -5.41 -59.22
C THR A 2 -30.96 -6.39 -58.05
N MET A 3 -31.41 -7.60 -58.32
CA MET A 3 -31.41 -8.69 -57.33
C MET A 3 -29.96 -9.07 -57.04
N ILE A 4 -29.47 -8.71 -55.86
CA ILE A 4 -28.17 -9.19 -55.38
C ILE A 4 -28.35 -10.68 -55.07
N ASN A 5 -27.86 -11.54 -55.96
CA ASN A 5 -27.77 -12.97 -55.70
C ASN A 5 -26.89 -13.19 -54.48
N ALA A 6 -27.50 -13.53 -53.35
CA ALA A 6 -26.78 -14.01 -52.19
C ALA A 6 -26.05 -15.31 -52.58
N ALA A 7 -24.74 -15.36 -52.36
CA ALA A 7 -23.97 -16.56 -52.65
C ALA A 7 -24.55 -17.76 -51.86
N PRO A 8 -24.54 -18.98 -52.43
CA PRO A 8 -25.00 -20.17 -51.73
C PRO A 8 -24.26 -20.30 -50.39
N ARG A 9 -24.98 -20.59 -49.32
CA ARG A 9 -24.34 -20.98 -48.06
C ARG A 9 -23.88 -22.42 -48.21
N ASP A 10 -22.58 -22.65 -48.20
CA ASP A 10 -22.00 -23.99 -48.27
C ASP A 10 -22.53 -24.86 -47.13
N ASP A 11 -23.09 -26.02 -47.48
CA ASP A 11 -23.46 -27.05 -46.51
C ASP A 11 -22.24 -27.52 -45.72
N PHE A 12 -22.43 -27.74 -44.43
CA PHE A 12 -21.39 -28.19 -43.51
C PHE A 12 -20.85 -29.57 -43.92
N ARG A 13 -19.54 -29.68 -44.14
CA ARG A 13 -18.84 -30.92 -44.48
C ARG A 13 -17.81 -31.26 -43.41
N LEU A 14 -17.72 -32.53 -43.01
CA LEU A 14 -16.77 -33.02 -42.00
C LEU A 14 -15.30 -32.66 -42.31
N SER A 15 -14.92 -32.54 -43.57
CA SER A 15 -13.58 -32.10 -43.99
C SER A 15 -13.27 -30.64 -43.61
N MET A 16 -14.28 -29.77 -43.46
CA MET A 16 -14.08 -28.38 -43.04
C MET A 16 -13.43 -28.31 -41.66
N LEU A 17 -13.72 -29.25 -40.74
CA LEU A 17 -13.13 -29.28 -39.39
C LEU A 17 -11.60 -29.39 -39.35
N ILE A 18 -10.99 -29.89 -40.43
CA ILE A 18 -9.54 -30.10 -40.51
C ILE A 18 -8.90 -29.09 -41.47
N TYR A 19 -9.53 -28.82 -42.61
CA TYR A 19 -8.92 -28.02 -43.68
C TYR A 19 -9.27 -26.52 -43.64
N ASP A 20 -10.49 -26.14 -43.21
CA ASP A 20 -10.90 -24.73 -43.10
C ASP A 20 -10.22 -24.07 -41.87
N THR A 21 -9.64 -22.89 -42.04
CA THR A 21 -8.95 -22.14 -40.97
C THR A 21 -9.86 -21.84 -39.78
N ARG A 22 -11.16 -21.56 -40.02
CA ARG A 22 -12.13 -21.23 -38.97
C ARG A 22 -12.50 -22.45 -38.12
N TYR A 23 -12.86 -23.55 -38.77
CA TYR A 23 -13.30 -24.76 -38.07
C TYR A 23 -12.12 -25.55 -37.50
N ARG A 24 -10.94 -25.54 -38.12
CA ARG A 24 -9.72 -26.15 -37.58
C ARG A 24 -9.33 -25.58 -36.22
N ALA A 25 -9.36 -24.26 -36.06
CA ALA A 25 -9.02 -23.62 -34.78
C ALA A 25 -9.95 -24.10 -33.65
N ILE A 26 -11.26 -24.11 -33.88
CA ILE A 26 -12.27 -24.57 -32.92
C ILE A 26 -12.09 -26.06 -32.63
N THR A 27 -11.87 -26.89 -33.65
CA THR A 27 -11.71 -28.35 -33.51
C THR A 27 -10.47 -28.71 -32.70
N ILE A 28 -9.33 -28.06 -32.98
CA ILE A 28 -8.09 -28.23 -32.20
C ILE A 28 -8.30 -27.74 -30.75
N GLN A 29 -8.95 -26.59 -30.54
CA GLN A 29 -9.22 -26.09 -29.20
C GLN A 29 -10.12 -27.04 -28.39
N LEU A 30 -11.18 -27.60 -29.00
CA LEU A 30 -12.04 -28.59 -28.36
C LEU A 30 -11.30 -29.90 -28.07
N PHE A 31 -10.47 -30.38 -29.00
CA PHE A 31 -9.65 -31.58 -28.79
C PHE A 31 -8.63 -31.39 -27.66
N VAL A 32 -7.91 -30.27 -27.64
CA VAL A 32 -6.96 -29.93 -26.57
C VAL A 32 -7.69 -29.75 -25.24
N LEU A 33 -8.85 -29.10 -25.22
CA LEU A 33 -9.68 -28.98 -24.01
C LEU A 33 -10.11 -30.36 -23.48
N ALA A 34 -10.58 -31.25 -24.36
CA ALA A 34 -10.95 -32.61 -23.98
C ALA A 34 -9.75 -33.40 -23.42
N LEU A 35 -8.57 -33.27 -24.04
CA LEU A 35 -7.34 -33.91 -23.57
C LEU A 35 -6.87 -33.35 -22.21
N VAL A 36 -6.98 -32.03 -22.01
CA VAL A 36 -6.69 -31.38 -20.71
C VAL A 36 -7.69 -31.82 -19.63
N LEU A 37 -8.98 -31.89 -19.93
CA LEU A 37 -10.00 -32.38 -18.99
C LEU A 37 -9.78 -33.86 -18.64
N ALA A 38 -9.44 -34.70 -19.62
CA ALA A 38 -9.09 -36.11 -19.40
C ALA A 38 -7.83 -36.24 -18.54
N ALA A 39 -6.80 -35.41 -18.77
CA ALA A 39 -5.61 -35.37 -17.93
C ALA A 39 -5.92 -34.94 -16.49
N ILE A 40 -6.69 -33.86 -16.30
CA ILE A 40 -7.13 -33.40 -14.97
C ILE A 40 -7.92 -34.50 -14.24
N TRP A 41 -8.85 -35.16 -14.93
CA TRP A 41 -9.61 -36.29 -14.38
C TRP A 41 -8.72 -37.47 -13.97
N TRP A 42 -7.78 -37.86 -14.83
CA TRP A 42 -6.84 -38.94 -14.54
C TRP A 42 -5.90 -38.59 -13.38
N LEU A 43 -5.35 -37.37 -13.32
CA LEU A 43 -4.54 -36.91 -12.19
C LEU A 43 -5.37 -36.86 -10.89
N GLY A 44 -6.60 -36.34 -10.94
CA GLY A 44 -7.50 -36.24 -9.78
C GLY A 44 -7.88 -37.62 -9.21
N SER A 45 -8.27 -38.56 -10.06
CA SER A 45 -8.61 -39.93 -9.66
C SER A 45 -7.40 -40.69 -9.11
N ASN A 46 -6.20 -40.53 -9.72
CA ASN A 46 -4.97 -41.09 -9.16
C ASN A 46 -4.62 -40.47 -7.80
N LEU A 47 -4.72 -39.15 -7.66
CA LEU A 47 -4.45 -38.46 -6.40
C LEU A 47 -5.40 -38.92 -5.29
N GLN A 48 -6.70 -39.02 -5.58
CA GLN A 48 -7.71 -39.51 -4.65
C GLN A 48 -7.39 -40.94 -4.20
N ALA A 49 -7.19 -41.88 -5.13
CA ALA A 49 -6.87 -43.27 -4.81
C ALA A 49 -5.57 -43.42 -3.98
N ASN A 50 -4.53 -42.64 -4.30
CA ASN A 50 -3.26 -42.63 -3.55
C ASN A 50 -3.39 -42.05 -2.13
N LEU A 51 -4.32 -41.12 -1.92
CA LEU A 51 -4.56 -40.48 -0.63
C LEU A 51 -5.50 -41.29 0.27
N GLU A 52 -6.52 -41.92 -0.33
CA GLU A 52 -7.37 -42.91 0.35
C GLU A 52 -6.54 -44.12 0.82
N ALA A 53 -5.65 -44.65 -0.02
CA ALA A 53 -4.71 -45.71 0.36
C ALA A 53 -3.73 -45.31 1.49
N LYS A 54 -3.57 -44.00 1.76
CA LYS A 54 -2.76 -43.45 2.87
C LYS A 54 -3.60 -42.98 4.07
N GLY A 55 -4.90 -43.31 4.10
CA GLY A 55 -5.81 -42.93 5.19
C GLY A 55 -6.07 -41.43 5.29
N ARG A 56 -5.90 -40.67 4.20
CA ARG A 56 -6.13 -39.21 4.15
C ARG A 56 -7.08 -38.86 2.99
N PRO A 57 -8.35 -39.27 3.02
CA PRO A 57 -9.29 -38.99 1.94
C PRO A 57 -9.38 -37.48 1.65
N LEU A 58 -9.39 -37.12 0.36
CA LEU A 58 -9.62 -35.74 -0.07
C LEU A 58 -11.06 -35.34 0.25
N SER A 59 -11.24 -34.63 1.36
CA SER A 59 -12.54 -34.16 1.84
C SER A 59 -12.51 -32.68 2.18
N PHE A 60 -13.65 -32.00 2.00
CA PHE A 60 -13.85 -30.64 2.47
C PHE A 60 -14.50 -30.60 3.87
N GLU A 61 -14.67 -31.74 4.52
CA GLU A 61 -15.27 -31.87 5.85
C GLU A 61 -14.46 -31.10 6.91
N PHE A 62 -13.14 -31.03 6.74
CA PHE A 62 -12.26 -30.22 7.61
C PHE A 62 -12.64 -28.72 7.63
N LEU A 63 -13.28 -28.18 6.58
CA LEU A 63 -13.73 -26.78 6.60
C LEU A 63 -14.83 -26.55 7.63
N TRP A 64 -15.59 -27.59 7.96
CA TRP A 64 -16.71 -27.57 8.90
C TRP A 64 -16.33 -28.09 10.29
N SER A 65 -15.15 -28.70 10.45
CA SER A 65 -14.63 -29.04 11.78
C SER A 65 -14.14 -27.81 12.54
N ARG A 66 -14.15 -27.90 13.87
CA ARG A 66 -13.65 -26.88 14.81
C ARG A 66 -12.17 -26.57 14.53
N ALA A 67 -11.84 -25.28 14.46
CA ALA A 67 -10.49 -24.81 14.14
C ALA A 67 -9.47 -25.13 15.24
N GLY A 68 -9.84 -24.94 16.52
CA GLY A 68 -8.97 -25.27 17.66
C GLY A 68 -7.76 -24.35 17.87
N TYR A 69 -7.71 -23.22 17.16
CA TYR A 69 -6.69 -22.18 17.34
C TYR A 69 -7.32 -20.78 17.34
N ASP A 70 -6.75 -19.89 18.14
CA ASP A 70 -7.14 -18.48 18.16
C ASP A 70 -6.44 -17.69 17.04
N ILE A 71 -7.12 -16.63 16.58
CA ILE A 71 -6.60 -15.68 15.62
C ILE A 71 -6.38 -14.36 16.37
N GLY A 72 -5.25 -13.71 16.14
CA GLY A 72 -4.93 -12.42 16.75
C GLY A 72 -5.93 -11.32 16.40
N GLN A 73 -5.73 -10.62 15.28
CA GLN A 73 -6.70 -9.60 14.84
C GLN A 73 -7.99 -10.30 14.38
N THR A 74 -9.15 -9.84 14.85
CA THR A 74 -10.45 -10.29 14.35
C THR A 74 -11.35 -9.07 14.14
N PHE A 75 -11.87 -8.89 12.93
CA PHE A 75 -12.86 -7.84 12.60
C PHE A 75 -14.31 -8.35 12.58
N ILE A 76 -14.48 -9.68 12.62
CA ILE A 76 -15.76 -10.36 12.82
C ILE A 76 -15.62 -11.31 14.00
N PRO A 77 -16.68 -11.56 14.79
CA PRO A 77 -16.59 -12.44 15.97
C PRO A 77 -16.05 -13.83 15.61
N TYR A 78 -15.00 -14.26 16.29
CA TYR A 78 -14.34 -15.55 16.09
C TYR A 78 -13.82 -16.09 17.42
N THR A 79 -13.83 -17.41 17.58
CA THR A 79 -13.30 -18.14 18.73
C THR A 79 -12.67 -19.44 18.25
N SER A 80 -11.79 -20.06 19.05
CA SER A 80 -11.28 -21.43 18.80
C SER A 80 -12.36 -22.51 18.61
N ASP A 81 -13.62 -22.24 18.95
CA ASP A 81 -14.77 -23.13 18.74
C ASP A 81 -15.37 -23.02 17.33
N SER A 82 -15.01 -21.96 16.60
CA SER A 82 -15.47 -21.71 15.24
C SER A 82 -14.90 -22.71 14.23
N THR A 83 -15.58 -22.88 13.11
CA THR A 83 -15.14 -23.76 12.02
C THR A 83 -13.90 -23.21 11.30
N HIS A 84 -13.09 -24.08 10.69
CA HIS A 84 -11.98 -23.65 9.83
C HIS A 84 -12.43 -22.75 8.66
N PHE A 85 -13.64 -22.94 8.13
CA PHE A 85 -14.23 -22.05 7.12
C PHE A 85 -14.38 -20.62 7.66
N ARG A 86 -14.85 -20.44 8.90
CA ARG A 86 -14.92 -19.12 9.54
C ARG A 86 -13.53 -18.55 9.80
N ALA A 87 -12.56 -19.36 10.22
CA ALA A 87 -11.17 -18.95 10.38
C ALA A 87 -10.56 -18.43 9.07
N MET A 88 -10.83 -19.10 7.95
CA MET A 88 -10.43 -18.68 6.60
C MET A 88 -11.06 -17.33 6.22
N LEU A 89 -12.35 -17.12 6.49
CA LEU A 89 -13.02 -15.84 6.22
C LEU A 89 -12.46 -14.69 7.07
N VAL A 90 -12.14 -14.94 8.34
CA VAL A 90 -11.45 -13.96 9.21
C VAL A 90 -10.08 -13.60 8.63
N GLY A 91 -9.28 -14.60 8.26
CA GLY A 91 -7.96 -14.40 7.64
C GLY A 91 -8.04 -13.60 6.34
N LEU A 92 -8.95 -13.96 5.44
CA LEU A 92 -9.19 -13.25 4.18
C LEU A 92 -9.60 -11.78 4.42
N LEU A 93 -10.50 -11.53 5.38
CA LEU A 93 -10.93 -10.19 5.74
C LEU A 93 -9.76 -9.36 6.32
N ASN A 94 -8.96 -9.95 7.22
CA ASN A 94 -7.77 -9.29 7.77
C ASN A 94 -6.77 -8.91 6.66
N THR A 95 -6.49 -9.82 5.73
CA THR A 95 -5.60 -9.54 4.58
C THR A 95 -6.17 -8.45 3.68
N LEU A 96 -7.48 -8.47 3.41
CA LEU A 96 -8.14 -7.44 2.59
C LEU A 96 -8.07 -6.06 3.26
N VAL A 97 -8.39 -5.96 4.55
CA VAL A 97 -8.31 -4.69 5.29
C VAL A 97 -6.87 -4.19 5.36
N LEU A 98 -5.91 -5.06 5.65
CA LEU A 98 -4.48 -4.72 5.69
C LEU A 98 -3.97 -4.25 4.32
N ALA A 99 -4.35 -4.92 3.24
CA ALA A 99 -3.96 -4.53 1.88
C ALA A 99 -4.58 -3.19 1.45
N LEU A 100 -5.87 -2.97 1.75
CA LEU A 100 -6.55 -1.71 1.41
C LEU A 100 -5.95 -0.52 2.17
N LEU A 101 -5.78 -0.63 3.48
CA LEU A 101 -5.16 0.42 4.31
C LEU A 101 -3.69 0.61 3.94
N GLY A 102 -2.95 -0.48 3.75
CA GLY A 102 -1.55 -0.46 3.32
C GLY A 102 -1.36 0.26 1.99
N CYS A 103 -2.14 -0.08 0.96
CA CYS A 103 -2.12 0.61 -0.33
C CYS A 103 -2.52 2.09 -0.21
N PHE A 104 -3.50 2.42 0.63
CA PHE A 104 -3.91 3.81 0.86
C PHE A 104 -2.78 4.65 1.45
N PHE A 105 -2.19 4.23 2.57
CA PHE A 105 -1.08 4.95 3.20
C PHE A 105 0.20 4.94 2.35
N ALA A 106 0.54 3.80 1.71
CA ALA A 106 1.67 3.72 0.78
C ALA A 106 1.51 4.65 -0.43
N THR A 107 0.28 4.89 -0.90
CA THR A 107 0.04 5.85 -1.99
C THR A 107 0.30 7.28 -1.51
N ILE A 108 -0.18 7.66 -0.32
CA ILE A 108 0.06 8.99 0.26
C ILE A 108 1.56 9.22 0.46
N ILE A 109 2.23 8.31 1.18
CA ILE A 109 3.67 8.38 1.48
C ILE A 109 4.47 8.37 0.17
N GLY A 110 4.17 7.44 -0.73
CA GLY A 110 4.87 7.30 -2.02
C GLY A 110 4.71 8.50 -2.95
N VAL A 111 3.55 9.17 -2.97
CA VAL A 111 3.36 10.42 -3.72
C VAL A 111 4.15 11.56 -3.09
N VAL A 112 4.09 11.74 -1.77
CA VAL A 112 4.86 12.78 -1.06
C VAL A 112 6.36 12.60 -1.28
N VAL A 113 6.88 11.39 -1.05
CA VAL A 113 8.28 11.00 -1.28
C VAL A 113 8.67 11.15 -2.76
N GLY A 114 7.79 10.76 -3.69
CA GLY A 114 8.02 10.93 -5.13
C GLY A 114 8.17 12.40 -5.55
N VAL A 115 7.34 13.29 -5.01
CA VAL A 115 7.42 14.74 -5.26
C VAL A 115 8.67 15.35 -4.60
N LEU A 116 8.99 14.98 -3.35
CA LEU A 116 10.18 15.47 -2.64
C LEU A 116 11.48 15.07 -3.35
N ARG A 117 11.53 13.89 -3.98
CA ARG A 117 12.69 13.44 -4.78
C ARG A 117 12.95 14.32 -6.00
N LEU A 118 11.92 14.96 -6.57
CA LEU A 118 12.05 15.90 -7.69
C LEU A 118 12.31 17.35 -7.23
N SER A 119 12.49 17.58 -5.93
CA SER A 119 12.80 18.92 -5.40
C SER A 119 14.10 19.48 -5.98
N LYS A 120 14.08 20.76 -6.36
CA LYS A 120 15.28 21.51 -6.78
C LYS A 120 16.30 21.68 -5.64
N ASN A 121 15.87 21.51 -4.38
CA ASN A 121 16.77 21.54 -3.23
C ASN A 121 17.49 20.18 -3.12
N TRP A 122 18.80 20.19 -3.41
CA TRP A 122 19.67 19.03 -3.36
C TRP A 122 19.58 18.26 -2.04
N LEU A 123 19.51 18.94 -0.88
CA LEU A 123 19.46 18.27 0.42
C LEU A 123 18.16 17.47 0.58
N VAL A 124 17.03 18.01 0.12
CA VAL A 124 15.73 17.33 0.15
C VAL A 124 15.74 16.13 -0.80
N ALA A 125 16.24 16.29 -2.03
CA ALA A 125 16.36 15.20 -2.99
C ALA A 125 17.30 14.08 -2.50
N LEU A 126 18.40 14.44 -1.83
CA LEU A 126 19.35 13.50 -1.22
C LEU A 126 18.71 12.72 -0.07
N LEU A 127 18.16 13.40 0.94
CA LEU A 127 17.53 12.76 2.10
C LEU A 127 16.38 11.83 1.68
N THR A 128 15.58 12.27 0.71
CA THR A 128 14.49 11.47 0.14
C THR A 128 15.01 10.23 -0.61
N SER A 129 16.13 10.36 -1.34
CA SER A 129 16.75 9.23 -2.03
C SER A 129 17.37 8.22 -1.04
N ILE A 130 18.01 8.70 0.02
CA ILE A 130 18.53 7.85 1.12
C ILE A 130 17.37 7.08 1.78
N TYR A 131 16.28 7.77 2.13
CA TYR A 131 15.06 7.14 2.67
C TYR A 131 14.57 6.00 1.76
N VAL A 132 14.34 6.27 0.46
CA VAL A 132 13.82 5.27 -0.49
C VAL A 132 14.76 4.07 -0.62
N GLU A 133 16.07 4.29 -0.63
CA GLU A 133 17.07 3.22 -0.78
C GLU A 133 17.16 2.33 0.46
N ILE A 134 17.10 2.90 1.67
CA ILE A 134 17.07 2.14 2.93
C ILE A 134 15.81 1.26 2.99
N PHE A 135 14.63 1.83 2.72
CA PHE A 135 13.37 1.07 2.80
C PHE A 135 13.25 -0.02 1.72
N ARG A 136 13.89 0.13 0.55
CA ARG A 136 13.90 -0.88 -0.52
C ARG A 136 14.90 -2.02 -0.32
N ASN A 137 16.02 -1.76 0.35
CA ASN A 137 17.11 -2.74 0.50
C ASN A 137 17.00 -3.58 1.78
N ILE A 138 16.27 -3.11 2.80
CA ILE A 138 16.03 -3.86 4.04
C ILE A 138 14.83 -4.81 3.89
N PRO A 139 14.93 -6.09 4.28
CA PRO A 139 13.82 -7.03 4.23
C PRO A 139 12.60 -6.54 5.03
N LEU A 140 11.39 -6.64 4.45
CA LEU A 140 10.13 -6.23 5.10
C LEU A 140 9.94 -6.86 6.49
N LEU A 141 10.36 -8.12 6.68
CA LEU A 141 10.29 -8.79 7.98
C LEU A 141 11.07 -8.03 9.07
N LEU A 142 12.24 -7.47 8.74
CA LEU A 142 13.04 -6.70 9.68
C LEU A 142 12.32 -5.39 10.05
N TRP A 143 11.68 -4.73 9.09
CA TRP A 143 10.85 -3.56 9.37
C TRP A 143 9.66 -3.87 10.29
N ILE A 144 8.95 -4.98 10.05
CA ILE A 144 7.84 -5.42 10.91
C ILE A 144 8.36 -5.60 12.35
N LEU A 145 9.51 -6.26 12.54
CA LEU A 145 10.11 -6.47 13.87
C LEU A 145 10.59 -5.15 14.52
N VAL A 146 11.27 -4.29 13.76
CA VAL A 146 11.78 -2.98 14.24
C VAL A 146 10.64 -2.03 14.64
N ILE A 147 9.46 -2.16 14.04
CA ILE A 147 8.26 -1.40 14.44
C ILE A 147 7.51 -2.09 15.60
N PHE A 148 7.43 -3.43 15.58
CA PHE A 148 6.73 -4.21 16.60
C PHE A 148 7.36 -4.09 18.00
N VAL A 149 8.70 -4.14 18.11
CA VAL A 149 9.38 -4.09 19.42
C VAL A 149 9.11 -2.78 20.16
N PRO A 150 9.28 -1.57 19.57
CA PRO A 150 8.84 -0.31 20.19
C PRO A 150 7.36 -0.28 20.55
N LEU A 151 6.47 -0.84 19.72
CA LEU A 151 5.04 -0.92 20.03
C LEU A 151 4.73 -1.77 21.26
N TYR A 152 5.61 -2.69 21.67
CA TYR A 152 5.45 -3.54 22.84
C TYR A 152 6.21 -3.01 24.08
N GLU A 153 7.43 -2.52 23.89
CA GLU A 153 8.34 -2.12 24.99
C GLU A 153 8.27 -0.63 25.34
N MET A 154 8.00 0.24 24.36
CA MET A 154 8.05 1.70 24.54
C MET A 154 6.67 2.34 24.69
N THR A 155 5.59 1.58 24.45
CA THR A 155 4.22 2.09 24.63
C THR A 155 3.71 1.77 26.05
N PRO A 156 2.94 2.69 26.65
CA PRO A 156 2.40 2.50 27.99
C PRO A 156 1.47 1.27 28.08
N ALA A 157 1.49 0.59 29.23
CA ALA A 157 0.49 -0.42 29.55
C ALA A 157 -0.88 0.25 29.79
N PRO A 158 -2.01 -0.44 29.53
CA PRO A 158 -3.35 0.17 29.65
C PRO A 158 -3.62 0.84 31.01
N ASN A 159 -3.08 0.29 32.10
CA ASN A 159 -3.24 0.85 33.44
C ASN A 159 -2.63 2.26 33.61
N ALA A 160 -1.68 2.68 32.77
CA ALA A 160 -1.10 4.02 32.83
C ALA A 160 -2.06 5.13 32.38
N PHE A 161 -3.13 4.78 31.65
CA PHE A 161 -4.19 5.70 31.22
C PHE A 161 -5.32 5.83 32.25
N LYS A 162 -5.24 5.12 33.38
CA LYS A 162 -6.27 5.20 34.42
C LYS A 162 -6.31 6.58 35.04
N VAL A 163 -7.52 7.09 35.16
CA VAL A 163 -7.85 8.20 36.05
C VAL A 163 -8.37 7.58 37.34
N THR A 164 -7.70 7.81 38.47
CA THR A 164 -8.18 7.39 39.80
C THR A 164 -8.86 8.56 40.52
N ASP A 165 -9.72 8.26 41.49
CA ASP A 165 -10.45 9.29 42.25
C ASP A 165 -9.49 10.24 43.00
N GLU A 166 -8.35 9.72 43.47
CA GLU A 166 -7.27 10.49 44.09
C GLU A 166 -6.59 11.46 43.09
N MET A 167 -6.48 11.06 41.82
CA MET A 167 -5.92 11.91 40.76
C MET A 167 -6.89 13.02 40.36
N ILE A 168 -8.19 12.73 40.31
CA ILE A 168 -9.25 13.75 40.12
C ILE A 168 -9.23 14.75 41.28
N ALA A 169 -9.12 14.28 42.52
CA ALA A 169 -9.07 15.13 43.71
C ALA A 169 -7.80 16.00 43.81
N SER A 170 -6.68 15.53 43.25
CA SER A 170 -5.40 16.26 43.23
C SER A 170 -5.15 17.06 41.94
N GLY A 171 -6.02 16.94 40.94
CA GLY A 171 -5.85 17.56 39.62
C GLY A 171 -4.64 17.03 38.83
N THR A 172 -4.19 15.80 39.11
CA THR A 172 -3.03 15.20 38.45
C THR A 172 -3.43 14.41 37.20
N GLU A 173 -2.72 14.65 36.10
CA GLU A 173 -2.99 13.96 34.82
C GLU A 173 -2.50 12.49 34.85
N PRO A 174 -3.18 11.57 34.13
CA PRO A 174 -2.76 10.17 34.00
C PRO A 174 -1.34 10.05 33.41
N ALA A 175 -0.61 9.01 33.83
CA ALA A 175 0.78 8.76 33.42
C ALA A 175 0.95 8.57 31.90
N ALA A 176 -0.14 8.23 31.19
CA ALA A 176 -0.24 8.27 29.75
C ALA A 176 -1.55 8.93 29.31
N SER A 177 -1.47 9.80 28.29
CA SER A 177 -2.62 10.47 27.68
C SER A 177 -2.95 9.90 26.30
N MET A 178 -4.24 9.96 25.95
CA MET A 178 -4.74 9.51 24.65
C MET A 178 -4.42 10.53 23.56
N ILE A 179 -4.01 10.06 22.38
CA ILE A 179 -3.69 10.92 21.24
C ILE A 179 -4.96 11.34 20.49
N LEU A 180 -4.82 12.29 19.56
CA LEU A 180 -5.91 12.79 18.71
C LEU A 180 -7.13 13.28 19.52
N GLY A 181 -6.87 14.07 20.56
CA GLY A 181 -7.93 14.71 21.37
C GLY A 181 -8.77 13.74 22.18
N GLY A 182 -8.18 12.66 22.72
CA GLY A 182 -8.90 11.68 23.53
C GLY A 182 -9.56 10.55 22.75
N THR A 183 -9.21 10.34 21.47
CA THR A 183 -9.90 9.36 20.61
C THR A 183 -9.13 8.07 20.38
N VAL A 184 -7.80 8.08 20.50
CA VAL A 184 -6.95 6.90 20.23
C VAL A 184 -5.99 6.66 21.40
N ALA A 185 -5.92 5.42 21.88
CA ALA A 185 -4.99 5.00 22.93
C ALA A 185 -4.01 3.95 22.39
N VAL A 186 -2.72 4.30 22.30
CA VAL A 186 -1.66 3.36 21.88
C VAL A 186 -1.10 2.66 23.11
N THR A 187 -1.23 1.34 23.20
CA THR A 187 -0.79 0.56 24.37
C THR A 187 0.04 -0.67 23.98
N ASN A 188 0.77 -1.23 24.94
CA ASN A 188 1.55 -2.45 24.70
C ASN A 188 0.71 -3.71 24.40
N ARG A 189 -0.61 -3.65 24.65
CA ARG A 189 -1.57 -4.71 24.29
C ARG A 189 -2.27 -4.50 22.95
N GLY A 190 -2.13 -3.32 22.34
CA GLY A 190 -2.89 -2.93 21.15
C GLY A 190 -3.16 -1.43 21.11
N THR A 191 -3.51 -0.93 19.94
CA THR A 191 -4.02 0.43 19.75
C THR A 191 -5.54 0.41 19.75
N TYR A 192 -6.16 1.09 20.70
CA TYR A 192 -7.61 1.28 20.75
C TYR A 192 -7.97 2.50 19.90
N ILE A 193 -8.87 2.31 18.94
CA ILE A 193 -9.39 3.35 18.05
C ILE A 193 -10.91 3.45 18.22
N PRO A 194 -11.55 4.57 17.79
CA PRO A 194 -13.00 4.69 17.83
C PRO A 194 -13.68 3.58 17.03
N GLY A 195 -14.62 2.90 17.67
CA GLY A 195 -15.45 1.88 17.06
C GLY A 195 -16.58 2.48 16.24
N PHE A 196 -17.09 1.71 15.28
CA PHE A 196 -18.25 2.09 14.47
C PHE A 196 -19.48 1.35 15.01
N LEU A 197 -20.38 2.07 15.68
CA LEU A 197 -21.64 1.53 16.19
C LEU A 197 -22.84 2.17 15.48
N PHE A 198 -23.98 1.48 15.55
CA PHE A 198 -25.23 1.84 14.86
C PHE A 198 -26.41 1.62 15.81
N ASP A 199 -27.00 2.70 16.33
CA ASP A 199 -28.16 2.62 17.25
C ASP A 199 -29.38 1.95 16.62
N ARG A 200 -29.50 2.06 15.28
CA ARG A 200 -30.62 1.55 14.48
C ARG A 200 -30.13 0.59 13.40
N GLY A 201 -29.05 -0.15 13.70
CA GLY A 201 -28.61 -1.28 12.90
C GLY A 201 -29.66 -2.39 12.88
N PHE A 202 -29.60 -3.26 11.86
CA PHE A 202 -30.34 -4.52 11.87
C PHE A 202 -29.77 -5.44 12.96
N GLU A 203 -30.64 -6.13 13.71
CA GLU A 203 -30.26 -7.06 14.79
C GLU A 203 -29.19 -8.07 14.31
N ALA A 204 -29.38 -8.60 13.11
CA ALA A 204 -28.37 -9.33 12.39
C ALA A 204 -27.36 -8.37 11.76
N GLY A 205 -26.27 -8.04 12.49
CA GLY A 205 -25.27 -7.04 12.05
C GLY A 205 -24.65 -7.26 10.66
N TRP A 206 -24.68 -8.49 10.12
CA TRP A 206 -24.28 -8.75 8.72
C TRP A 206 -25.21 -8.09 7.69
N MET A 207 -26.48 -7.87 8.02
CA MET A 207 -27.44 -7.13 7.19
C MET A 207 -27.11 -5.63 7.17
N THR A 208 -26.67 -5.06 8.29
CA THR A 208 -26.16 -3.67 8.36
C THR A 208 -24.93 -3.51 7.46
N ALA A 209 -23.98 -4.43 7.55
CA ALA A 209 -22.81 -4.45 6.65
C ALA A 209 -23.23 -4.60 5.17
N LEU A 210 -24.16 -5.52 4.86
CA LEU A 210 -24.66 -5.72 3.50
C LEU A 210 -25.35 -4.47 2.95
N ALA A 211 -26.17 -3.77 3.74
CA ALA A 211 -26.81 -2.52 3.33
C ALA A 211 -25.78 -1.45 2.96
N ILE A 212 -24.71 -1.32 3.76
CA ILE A 212 -23.58 -0.41 3.48
C ILE A 212 -22.89 -0.80 2.17
N PHE A 213 -22.57 -2.08 1.95
CA PHE A 213 -21.96 -2.55 0.70
C PHE A 213 -22.84 -2.33 -0.54
N VAL A 214 -24.15 -2.56 -0.43
CA VAL A 214 -25.11 -2.31 -1.52
C VAL A 214 -25.17 -0.83 -1.87
N VAL A 215 -25.21 0.06 -0.87
CA VAL A 215 -25.20 1.51 -1.11
C VAL A 215 -23.86 1.96 -1.72
N ILE A 216 -22.71 1.50 -1.22
CA ILE A 216 -21.40 1.82 -1.81
C ILE A 216 -21.31 1.33 -3.27
N GLY A 217 -21.76 0.10 -3.54
CA GLY A 217 -21.78 -0.47 -4.90
C GLY A 217 -22.71 0.31 -5.84
N GLY A 218 -23.89 0.69 -5.36
CA GLY A 218 -24.85 1.53 -6.10
C GLY A 218 -24.29 2.93 -6.40
N SER A 219 -23.70 3.59 -5.40
CA SER A 219 -23.02 4.88 -5.54
C SER A 219 -21.87 4.82 -6.56
N LEU A 220 -21.06 3.75 -6.53
CA LEU A 220 -19.96 3.56 -7.48
C LEU A 220 -20.48 3.31 -8.91
N ALA A 221 -21.51 2.47 -9.08
CA ALA A 221 -22.13 2.25 -10.38
C ALA A 221 -22.78 3.53 -10.95
N ALA A 222 -23.43 4.33 -10.10
CA ALA A 222 -23.98 5.63 -10.46
C ALA A 222 -22.87 6.64 -10.83
N HIS A 223 -21.74 6.64 -10.12
CA HIS A 223 -20.57 7.46 -10.46
C HIS A 223 -19.96 7.08 -11.82
N LEU A 224 -19.77 5.77 -12.07
CA LEU A 224 -19.23 5.25 -13.33
C LEU A 224 -20.15 5.56 -14.51
N THR A 225 -21.46 5.37 -14.36
CA THR A 225 -22.44 5.70 -15.42
C THR A 225 -22.54 7.21 -15.66
N LEU A 226 -22.42 8.05 -14.63
CA LEU A 226 -22.37 9.51 -14.77
C LEU A 226 -21.14 9.96 -15.57
N ASN A 227 -19.95 9.43 -15.26
CA ASN A 227 -18.73 9.72 -16.02
C ASN A 227 -18.81 9.18 -17.46
N ALA A 228 -19.33 7.97 -17.67
CA ALA A 228 -19.54 7.41 -19.01
C ALA A 228 -20.57 8.19 -19.85
N ARG A 229 -21.54 8.85 -19.20
CA ARG A 229 -22.50 9.75 -19.87
C ARG A 229 -21.87 11.08 -20.21
N ALA A 230 -21.09 11.66 -19.29
CA ALA A 230 -20.36 12.91 -19.54
C ALA A 230 -19.29 12.77 -20.64
N ARG A 231 -18.60 11.62 -20.70
CA ARG A 231 -17.66 11.28 -21.77
C ARG A 231 -18.36 11.21 -23.13
N ARG A 232 -19.50 10.52 -23.24
CA ARG A 232 -20.31 10.46 -24.47
C ARG A 232 -20.80 11.85 -24.93
N VAL A 233 -21.18 12.72 -24.00
CA VAL A 233 -21.54 14.11 -24.32
C VAL A 233 -20.32 14.87 -24.84
N GLN A 234 -19.15 14.76 -24.19
CA GLN A 234 -17.91 15.38 -24.66
C GLN A 234 -17.48 14.88 -26.05
N GLU A 235 -17.61 13.58 -26.33
CA GLU A 235 -17.31 12.98 -27.63
C GLU A 235 -18.28 13.44 -28.73
N ALA A 236 -19.53 13.75 -28.40
CA ALA A 236 -20.55 14.21 -29.36
C ALA A 236 -20.59 15.74 -29.56
N THR A 237 -20.26 16.55 -28.54
CA THR A 237 -20.41 18.02 -28.59
C THR A 237 -19.12 18.80 -28.42
N GLY A 238 -17.99 18.14 -28.12
CA GLY A 238 -16.71 18.76 -27.78
C GLY A 238 -16.67 19.42 -26.39
N VAL A 239 -17.82 19.75 -25.79
CA VAL A 239 -17.93 20.42 -24.49
C VAL A 239 -17.86 19.40 -23.36
N ARG A 240 -16.86 19.53 -22.48
CA ARG A 240 -16.70 18.66 -21.30
C ARG A 240 -17.64 19.10 -20.15
N PRO A 241 -18.65 18.31 -19.76
CA PRO A 241 -19.56 18.69 -18.68
C PRO A 241 -18.85 18.70 -17.32
N THR A 242 -19.15 19.68 -16.47
CA THR A 242 -18.61 19.72 -15.09
C THR A 242 -19.29 18.66 -14.22
N THR A 243 -18.64 17.51 -14.03
CA THR A 243 -19.17 16.38 -13.24
C THR A 243 -18.71 16.33 -11.79
N TRP A 244 -17.63 17.04 -11.40
CA TRP A 244 -16.95 16.81 -10.11
C TRP A 244 -17.89 16.86 -8.89
N TRP A 245 -18.77 17.87 -8.80
CA TRP A 245 -19.71 18.02 -7.70
C TRP A 245 -20.84 16.99 -7.75
N LYS A 246 -21.32 16.63 -8.95
CA LYS A 246 -22.31 15.55 -9.14
C LYS A 246 -21.73 14.20 -8.73
N SER A 247 -20.48 13.94 -9.11
CA SER A 247 -19.72 12.77 -8.70
C SER A 247 -19.55 12.69 -7.19
N LEU A 248 -19.28 13.82 -6.52
CA LEU A 248 -19.15 13.89 -5.06
C LEU A 248 -20.49 13.58 -4.37
N ILE A 249 -21.59 14.20 -4.82
CA ILE A 249 -22.94 13.94 -4.30
C ILE A 249 -23.33 12.47 -4.51
N VAL A 250 -23.17 11.94 -5.73
CA VAL A 250 -23.52 10.55 -6.05
C VAL A 250 -22.70 9.54 -5.25
N LEU A 251 -21.42 9.83 -4.97
CA LEU A 251 -20.58 8.92 -4.19
C LEU A 251 -20.95 8.94 -2.70
N PHE A 252 -21.07 10.14 -2.11
CA PHE A 252 -21.14 10.32 -0.66
C PHE A 252 -22.55 10.52 -0.10
N ALA A 253 -23.47 11.21 -0.79
CA ALA A 253 -24.77 11.54 -0.22
C ALA A 253 -25.64 10.30 0.13
N PRO A 254 -25.73 9.25 -0.72
CA PRO A 254 -26.45 8.03 -0.36
C PRO A 254 -25.87 7.32 0.87
N LEU A 255 -24.53 7.33 1.00
CA LEU A 255 -23.83 6.73 2.13
C LEU A 255 -24.06 7.53 3.42
N VAL A 256 -23.95 8.86 3.37
CA VAL A 256 -24.20 9.74 4.52
C VAL A 256 -25.66 9.63 5.00
N LEU A 257 -26.62 9.58 4.06
CA LEU A 257 -28.04 9.38 4.39
C LEU A 257 -28.29 8.01 5.03
N LEU A 258 -27.65 6.93 4.55
CA LEU A 258 -27.74 5.61 5.17
C LEU A 258 -27.13 5.61 6.58
N LEU A 259 -25.93 6.14 6.76
CA LEU A 259 -25.26 6.18 8.07
C LEU A 259 -26.07 6.99 9.09
N TRP A 260 -26.66 8.11 8.66
CA TRP A 260 -27.58 8.90 9.50
C TRP A 260 -28.86 8.14 9.85
N ALA A 261 -29.47 7.45 8.89
CA ALA A 261 -30.67 6.63 9.13
C ALA A 261 -30.41 5.48 10.13
N LEU A 262 -29.24 4.83 10.03
CA LEU A 262 -28.78 3.75 10.92
C LEU A 262 -28.36 4.22 12.32
N GLY A 263 -28.34 5.54 12.59
CA GLY A 263 -27.86 6.08 13.86
C GLY A 263 -26.37 5.77 14.08
N PHE A 264 -25.54 6.04 13.07
CA PHE A 264 -24.09 5.89 13.17
C PHE A 264 -23.50 6.83 14.23
N HIS A 265 -22.80 6.27 15.20
CA HIS A 265 -22.00 7.00 16.17
C HIS A 265 -20.63 6.34 16.37
N LEU A 266 -19.67 7.14 16.87
CA LEU A 266 -18.34 6.65 17.20
C LEU A 266 -18.29 6.21 18.67
N ASP A 267 -17.96 4.95 18.89
CA ASP A 267 -17.71 4.41 20.22
C ASP A 267 -16.28 4.74 20.62
N LEU A 268 -16.11 5.74 21.48
CA LEU A 268 -14.80 6.23 21.90
C LEU A 268 -14.22 5.31 22.99
N PRO A 269 -12.97 4.83 22.84
CA PRO A 269 -12.36 3.96 23.84
C PRO A 269 -12.18 4.71 25.18
N GLN A 270 -12.81 4.21 26.24
CA GLN A 270 -12.80 4.81 27.56
C GLN A 270 -11.62 4.30 28.40
N PRO A 271 -10.98 5.17 29.21
CA PRO A 271 -9.91 4.77 30.13
C PRO A 271 -10.27 3.53 30.96
N PRO A 272 -9.33 2.60 31.19
CA PRO A 272 -9.67 1.27 31.67
C PRO A 272 -10.07 1.25 33.15
N THR A 273 -11.34 0.97 33.46
CA THR A 273 -11.82 0.86 34.85
C THR A 273 -11.01 -0.19 35.63
N ARG A 274 -10.76 -1.37 35.03
CA ARG A 274 -10.02 -2.48 35.69
C ARG A 274 -8.70 -2.87 35.03
N PHE A 275 -8.71 -3.46 33.83
CA PHE A 275 -7.50 -4.04 33.22
C PHE A 275 -7.32 -3.78 31.71
N ASN A 276 -8.41 -3.56 30.97
CA ASN A 276 -8.44 -3.24 29.54
C ASN A 276 -9.40 -2.06 29.33
N PHE A 277 -9.24 -1.34 28.23
CA PHE A 277 -10.15 -0.24 27.86
C PHE A 277 -11.55 -0.80 27.60
N GLU A 278 -12.56 0.05 27.81
CA GLU A 278 -13.96 -0.26 27.55
C GLU A 278 -14.44 0.56 26.33
N GLY A 279 -15.18 -0.06 25.41
CA GLY A 279 -15.54 0.54 24.13
C GLY A 279 -14.39 0.64 23.12
N GLY A 280 -14.75 1.04 21.90
CA GLY A 280 -13.85 1.15 20.76
C GLY A 280 -13.46 -0.19 20.14
N VAL A 281 -12.57 -0.14 19.16
CA VAL A 281 -12.00 -1.33 18.50
C VAL A 281 -10.52 -1.43 18.83
N VAL A 282 -10.08 -2.60 19.29
CA VAL A 282 -8.66 -2.90 19.48
C VAL A 282 -8.02 -3.38 18.17
N VAL A 283 -6.98 -2.68 17.75
CA VAL A 283 -6.09 -3.10 16.66
C VAL A 283 -4.80 -3.61 17.29
N GLN A 284 -4.52 -4.90 17.13
CA GLN A 284 -3.38 -5.54 17.79
C GLN A 284 -2.04 -5.02 17.22
N ASN A 285 -1.02 -4.94 18.08
CA ASN A 285 0.29 -4.42 17.71
C ASN A 285 0.97 -5.12 16.52
N PRO A 286 0.84 -6.45 16.29
CA PRO A 286 1.29 -7.07 15.05
C PRO A 286 0.59 -6.52 13.79
N PHE A 287 -0.71 -6.23 13.85
CA PHE A 287 -1.44 -5.65 12.73
C PHE A 287 -0.98 -4.21 12.45
N VAL A 288 -0.81 -3.40 13.49
CA VAL A 288 -0.27 -2.03 13.37
C VAL A 288 1.16 -2.05 12.80
N ALA A 289 2.03 -2.93 13.29
CA ALA A 289 3.40 -3.07 12.80
C ALA A 289 3.45 -3.49 11.32
N MET A 290 2.62 -4.47 10.91
CA MET A 290 2.49 -4.84 9.50
C MET A 290 1.96 -3.69 8.64
N LEU A 291 0.96 -2.95 9.11
CA LEU A 291 0.38 -1.82 8.38
C LEU A 291 1.40 -0.71 8.15
N ILE A 292 2.13 -0.31 9.19
CA ILE A 292 3.18 0.71 9.10
C ILE A 292 4.30 0.23 8.17
N ALA A 293 4.82 -0.99 8.37
CA ALA A 293 5.90 -1.54 7.55
C ALA A 293 5.51 -1.63 6.06
N LEU A 294 4.29 -2.07 5.76
CA LEU A 294 3.75 -2.12 4.39
C LEU A 294 3.54 -0.72 3.79
N SER A 295 3.14 0.27 4.60
CA SER A 295 2.94 1.65 4.14
C SER A 295 4.23 2.41 3.82
N LEU A 296 5.34 2.08 4.51
CA LEU A 296 6.64 2.72 4.32
C LEU A 296 7.42 2.12 3.14
N ILE A 297 7.11 0.88 2.73
CA ILE A 297 7.88 0.19 1.69
C ILE A 297 7.38 0.54 0.27
N GLY A 298 8.25 1.21 -0.49
CA GLY A 298 8.06 1.42 -1.92
C GLY A 298 8.35 0.14 -2.72
N ARG A 299 7.55 -0.11 -3.78
CA ARG A 299 7.81 -1.16 -4.79
C ARG A 299 9.27 -1.07 -5.33
N ARG A 300 9.89 -2.19 -5.75
CA ARG A 300 11.35 -2.40 -5.89
C ARG A 300 12.17 -1.47 -6.84
N PRO A 301 11.62 -0.75 -7.84
CA PRO A 301 12.27 -0.74 -9.17
C PRO A 301 13.01 -2.02 -9.60
N SER A 302 13.99 -1.85 -10.49
CA SER A 302 14.92 -2.85 -11.02
C SER A 302 16.36 -2.61 -10.55
N GLU A 303 17.21 -3.62 -10.69
CA GLU A 303 18.66 -3.59 -10.37
C GLU A 303 19.48 -2.51 -11.08
N SER A 304 18.89 -1.83 -12.07
CA SER A 304 19.51 -0.74 -12.84
C SER A 304 19.84 0.52 -12.02
N ASP A 305 19.07 0.79 -10.96
CA ASP A 305 19.01 2.15 -10.39
C ASP A 305 20.03 2.39 -9.25
N SER A 306 20.39 1.34 -8.50
CA SER A 306 21.29 1.45 -7.33
C SER A 306 22.71 1.85 -7.72
N LEU A 307 23.23 1.31 -8.84
CA LEU A 307 24.52 1.71 -9.41
C LEU A 307 24.52 3.16 -9.90
N GLY A 308 23.41 3.63 -10.48
CA GLY A 308 23.27 5.02 -10.94
C GLY A 308 23.36 6.02 -9.77
N VAL A 309 22.66 5.75 -8.67
CA VAL A 309 22.66 6.63 -7.49
C VAL A 309 23.99 6.60 -6.74
N LEU A 310 24.65 5.44 -6.57
CA LEU A 310 26.00 5.40 -5.99
C LEU A 310 27.02 6.15 -6.86
N THR A 311 26.91 6.06 -8.18
CA THR A 311 27.78 6.81 -9.10
C THR A 311 27.52 8.32 -9.01
N GLU A 312 26.25 8.75 -8.93
CA GLU A 312 25.89 10.16 -8.69
C GLU A 312 26.34 10.65 -7.30
N LEU A 313 26.23 9.85 -6.24
CA LEU A 313 26.70 10.20 -4.89
C LEU A 313 28.22 10.40 -4.85
N VAL A 314 28.98 9.49 -5.44
CA VAL A 314 30.45 9.63 -5.56
C VAL A 314 30.82 10.84 -6.44
N ARG A 315 30.08 11.07 -7.53
CA ARG A 315 30.29 12.22 -8.43
C ARG A 315 29.88 13.56 -7.78
N ALA A 316 28.92 13.56 -6.87
CA ALA A 316 28.48 14.74 -6.11
C ALA A 316 29.45 15.05 -4.96
N ALA A 317 29.88 14.03 -4.20
CA ALA A 317 30.91 14.18 -3.16
C ALA A 317 32.22 14.72 -3.75
N THR A 318 32.61 14.25 -4.94
CA THR A 318 33.79 14.77 -5.66
C THR A 318 33.58 16.12 -6.34
N ARG A 319 32.33 16.63 -6.45
CA ARG A 319 32.07 18.02 -6.88
C ARG A 319 32.25 19.01 -5.72
N VAL A 320 31.79 18.67 -4.51
CA VAL A 320 32.02 19.49 -3.31
C VAL A 320 33.52 19.68 -3.06
N ASP A 321 34.32 18.64 -3.26
CA ASP A 321 35.79 18.71 -3.16
C ASP A 321 36.49 19.46 -4.32
N ARG A 322 35.77 19.86 -5.38
CA ARG A 322 36.32 20.68 -6.48
C ARG A 322 36.13 22.18 -6.29
N GLU A 323 35.11 22.63 -5.56
CA GLU A 323 34.93 24.05 -5.23
C GLU A 323 35.89 24.52 -4.12
N ALA A 324 36.48 23.58 -3.36
CA ALA A 324 37.43 23.87 -2.27
C ALA A 324 38.92 23.79 -2.68
N ARG A 325 39.25 23.43 -3.92
CA ARG A 325 40.65 23.33 -4.39
C ARG A 325 41.05 24.61 -5.12
N PRO A 326 42.11 25.34 -4.69
CA PRO A 326 42.64 26.44 -5.48
C PRO A 326 43.08 25.91 -6.85
N THR A 327 42.80 26.66 -7.90
CA THR A 327 43.17 26.25 -9.26
C THR A 327 44.70 26.16 -9.37
N ALA A 328 45.20 25.27 -10.23
CA ALA A 328 46.64 25.13 -10.44
C ALA A 328 47.31 26.46 -10.88
N ALA A 329 46.54 27.38 -11.49
CA ALA A 329 46.96 28.74 -11.79
C ALA A 329 47.18 29.59 -10.53
N GLU A 330 46.26 29.55 -9.56
CA GLU A 330 46.39 30.26 -8.28
C GLU A 330 47.53 29.70 -7.42
N VAL A 331 47.73 28.37 -7.40
CA VAL A 331 48.87 27.75 -6.72
C VAL A 331 50.19 28.17 -7.38
N CYS A 332 50.28 28.18 -8.71
CA CYS A 332 51.46 28.69 -9.42
C CYS A 332 51.68 30.20 -9.21
N LEU A 333 50.61 31.00 -9.06
CA LEU A 333 50.71 32.43 -8.79
C LEU A 333 51.23 32.68 -7.36
N ALA A 334 50.68 31.97 -6.37
CA ALA A 334 51.11 32.03 -4.97
C ALA A 334 52.57 31.57 -4.79
N LEU A 335 52.97 30.49 -5.47
CA LEU A 335 54.36 30.01 -5.47
C LEU A 335 55.31 31.00 -6.17
N ARG A 336 54.87 31.71 -7.22
CA ARG A 336 55.65 32.80 -7.84
C ARG A 336 55.84 33.99 -6.89
N THR A 337 54.86 34.32 -6.05
CA THR A 337 55.00 35.39 -5.05
C THR A 337 55.89 35.00 -3.86
N LEU A 338 55.97 33.72 -3.52
CA LEU A 338 56.83 33.20 -2.45
C LEU A 338 58.29 32.95 -2.90
N GLY A 339 58.57 32.94 -4.20
CA GLY A 339 59.87 32.58 -4.78
C GLY A 339 60.86 33.74 -5.03
N ARG A 340 60.57 34.97 -4.60
CA ARG A 340 61.52 36.11 -4.72
C ARG A 340 62.31 36.31 -3.42
N PRO A 341 63.60 35.97 -3.37
CA PRO A 341 64.46 36.38 -2.25
C PRO A 341 64.58 37.91 -2.21
N ALA A 342 64.55 38.47 -1.01
CA ALA A 342 64.75 39.89 -0.80
C ALA A 342 66.23 40.27 -1.01
N GLY A 343 66.47 41.32 -1.81
CA GLY A 343 67.79 41.94 -1.95
C GLY A 343 68.62 41.48 -3.16
N ALA A 344 68.52 42.23 -4.25
CA ALA A 344 69.60 42.39 -5.22
C ALA A 344 69.52 43.81 -5.79
N GLN A 345 70.64 44.54 -5.79
CA GLN A 345 70.69 45.96 -6.13
C GLN A 345 70.63 46.20 -7.65
N GLU A 346 70.02 47.30 -8.04
CA GLU A 346 70.05 47.83 -9.40
C GLU A 346 71.19 48.87 -9.49
N THR A 347 72.30 48.51 -10.14
CA THR A 347 73.43 49.43 -10.35
C THR A 347 73.87 49.49 -11.80
N GLN A 348 73.65 50.67 -12.38
CA GLN A 348 74.38 51.32 -13.47
C GLN A 348 74.42 50.67 -14.88
N GLU A 349 73.69 51.33 -15.78
CA GLU A 349 74.09 51.60 -17.17
C GLU A 349 75.57 52.04 -17.30
N PRO A 350 76.27 51.87 -18.46
CA PRO A 350 75.83 52.53 -19.70
C PRO A 350 76.13 51.84 -21.05
N GLN A 351 75.41 52.31 -22.08
CA GLN A 351 75.78 52.45 -23.51
C GLN A 351 76.97 51.65 -24.10
N ARG A 352 76.75 50.95 -25.23
CA ARG A 352 77.09 51.45 -26.60
C ARG A 352 76.91 50.41 -27.74
N PHE A 353 76.59 50.95 -28.92
CA PHE A 353 76.93 50.50 -30.28
C PHE A 353 76.34 49.22 -30.92
N ARG A 354 75.60 49.47 -32.03
CA ARG A 354 75.66 48.83 -33.37
C ARG A 354 76.73 47.72 -33.54
N ALA A 355 76.51 46.61 -34.26
CA ALA A 355 75.95 46.54 -35.62
C ALA A 355 75.74 45.09 -36.10
N ARG A 356 74.78 44.92 -37.04
CA ARG A 356 74.48 43.72 -37.87
C ARG A 356 73.86 42.52 -37.15
#